data_AF-A0A8T4GXB5-F1
#
_entry.id   AF-A0A8T4GXB5-F1
#
_cell.length_a   1.000
_cell.length_b   1.000
_cell.length_c   1.000
_cell.angle_alpha   90.00
_cell.angle_beta   90.00
_cell.angle_gamma   90.00
#
_symmetry.space_group_name_H-M   'P 1'
#
loop_
_entity.id
_entity.type
_entity.pdbx_description
1 polymer ?
#
loop_
_entity_poly.entity_id
_entity_poly.type
_entity_poly.pdbx_seq_one_letter_code
_entity_poly.pdbx_strand_id
1 'polypeptide(L)'
;MPAPAIDSEFTFELLVCRWAELGWPPGDDASGVDGSDTEGSDAAGTAGSAHSPAQVIVSRQLGTQQRRWDTIVIECDPEGLAARREFGDRTIDGDLLPLVRHAPREWAYYRDALPDPGYPWRYVREAIHRGAARGLVDKRKNGNRIEIRRKRPYPDWVRRIVAIENKPDLDASAAAALSDQLEHDVETALADEVWLATGRTGESIEPALLRQFPVEAGVLTFDFEGEDGLGVDADAATVDWLPSTLDPAAGGERFDSDEKARRRRLIAERAYGKGWRSFTETTRPDCRWFDVERVSRGLVPVCGAKGRCQNEAECGSRCGSFEPEPPQWRTKGWPVEGGPGQGVRELLERRRERARD
;
A
#
# COMPACT_ATOMS: atom_id res chain seq x y z
N MET A 1 26.87 3.31 16.60
CA MET A 1 25.86 4.37 16.42
C MET A 1 24.68 3.95 17.28
N PRO A 2 24.07 4.84 18.08
CA PRO A 2 22.81 4.48 18.75
C PRO A 2 21.81 4.03 17.68
N ALA A 3 20.99 3.03 17.99
CA ALA A 3 19.87 2.66 17.12
C ALA A 3 19.03 3.91 16.85
N PRO A 4 18.48 4.09 15.63
CA PRO A 4 17.54 5.17 15.39
C PRO A 4 16.42 5.02 16.42
N ALA A 5 16.06 6.08 17.14
CA ALA A 5 14.80 6.08 17.87
C ALA A 5 13.67 6.13 16.84
N ILE A 6 12.44 5.77 17.21
CA ILE A 6 11.26 6.16 16.44
C ILE A 6 11.08 7.66 16.67
N ASP A 7 11.94 8.46 16.06
CA ASP A 7 11.98 9.92 16.23
C ASP A 7 11.07 10.66 15.24
N SER A 8 10.33 9.91 14.42
CA SER A 8 9.48 10.46 13.37
C SER A 8 8.32 9.54 12.99
N GLU A 9 7.17 10.16 12.70
CA GLU A 9 5.99 9.52 12.09
C GLU A 9 6.36 8.67 10.87
N PHE A 10 7.39 9.10 10.14
CA PHE A 10 7.87 8.40 8.96
C PHE A 10 8.51 7.04 9.26
N THR A 11 9.34 6.93 10.30
CA THR A 11 9.88 5.64 10.74
C THR A 11 8.76 4.73 11.21
N PHE A 12 7.85 5.26 12.04
CA PHE A 12 6.70 4.51 12.54
C PHE A 12 5.86 3.96 11.39
N GLU A 13 5.52 4.78 10.41
CA GLU A 13 4.77 4.36 9.22
C GLU A 13 5.47 3.24 8.43
N LEU A 14 6.80 3.31 8.28
CA LEU A 14 7.56 2.24 7.62
C LEU A 14 7.50 0.92 8.39
N LEU A 15 7.44 0.97 9.72
CA LEU A 15 7.32 -0.18 10.62
C LEU A 15 5.88 -0.69 10.76
N VAL A 16 4.86 0.16 10.71
CA VAL A 16 3.45 -0.26 10.63
C VAL A 16 3.19 -0.93 9.30
N CYS A 17 3.64 -0.27 8.21
CA CYS A 17 3.67 -0.93 6.93
C CYS A 17 4.41 -2.26 7.13
N ARG A 18 5.66 -2.27 7.66
CA ARG A 18 6.49 -3.39 8.23
C ARG A 18 5.75 -4.64 8.67
N TRP A 19 4.91 -4.38 9.64
CA TRP A 19 4.10 -5.34 10.31
C TRP A 19 2.97 -5.85 9.40
N ALA A 20 2.31 -4.98 8.63
CA ALA A 20 1.17 -5.39 7.79
C ALA A 20 1.53 -6.37 6.65
N GLU A 21 2.80 -6.47 6.21
CA GLU A 21 3.18 -7.57 5.28
C GLU A 21 3.49 -8.88 6.02
N LEU A 22 3.82 -8.80 7.31
CA LEU A 22 4.28 -9.93 8.09
C LEU A 22 3.14 -10.62 8.83
N GLY A 23 2.16 -9.86 9.32
CA GLY A 23 1.15 -10.34 10.26
C GLY A 23 -0.23 -9.71 10.08
N TRP A 24 -0.59 -9.25 8.88
CA TRP A 24 -1.98 -8.90 8.58
C TRP A 24 -2.78 -10.16 8.18
N PRO A 25 -4.02 -10.36 8.67
CA PRO A 25 -4.76 -9.50 9.61
C PRO A 25 -4.28 -9.64 11.06
N PRO A 26 -4.45 -8.59 11.90
CA PRO A 26 -4.13 -8.68 13.32
C PRO A 26 -5.01 -9.73 14.02
N GLY A 27 -4.42 -10.61 14.82
CA GLY A 27 -5.15 -11.54 15.69
C GLY A 27 -5.44 -12.93 15.12
N ASP A 28 -5.01 -13.24 13.90
CA ASP A 28 -4.93 -14.65 13.45
C ASP A 28 -3.72 -15.30 14.11
N ASP A 29 -3.98 -15.96 15.24
CA ASP A 29 -2.99 -16.71 15.99
C ASP A 29 -2.18 -17.65 15.07
N ALA A 30 -0.88 -17.38 14.98
CA ALA A 30 0.12 -18.39 14.59
C ALA A 30 0.34 -19.42 15.73
N SER A 31 -0.74 -19.82 16.42
CA SER A 31 -0.73 -20.87 17.45
C SER A 31 -1.25 -22.18 16.87
N GLY A 32 -0.45 -22.76 15.96
CA GLY A 32 -0.47 -24.20 15.74
C GLY A 32 0.13 -24.90 16.97
N VAL A 33 -0.70 -25.11 17.99
CA VAL A 33 -0.37 -25.67 19.30
C VAL A 33 0.43 -26.98 19.21
N ASP A 34 1.57 -27.01 19.90
CA ASP A 34 2.31 -28.20 20.31
C ASP A 34 1.45 -29.12 21.19
N GLY A 35 1.48 -30.41 20.87
CA GLY A 35 1.40 -31.56 21.79
C GLY A 35 0.37 -31.58 22.92
N SER A 36 -0.72 -32.34 22.73
CA SER A 36 -1.18 -33.26 23.77
C SER A 36 -1.91 -34.47 23.17
N ASP A 37 -1.51 -35.64 23.64
CA ASP A 37 -2.03 -36.95 23.27
C ASP A 37 -3.51 -37.10 23.61
N THR A 38 -4.34 -37.53 22.66
CA THR A 38 -5.53 -38.35 22.98
C THR A 38 -5.88 -39.24 21.79
N GLU A 39 -5.81 -40.56 22.02
CA GLU A 39 -6.24 -41.60 21.10
C GLU A 39 -7.77 -41.58 20.87
N GLY A 40 -8.19 -41.79 19.62
CA GLY A 40 -9.45 -42.45 19.28
C GLY A 40 -10.67 -41.56 18.99
N SER A 41 -11.01 -41.40 17.70
CA SER A 41 -12.21 -42.00 17.09
C SER A 41 -12.51 -41.42 15.71
N ASP A 42 -12.79 -42.31 14.77
CA ASP A 42 -13.21 -42.02 13.40
C ASP A 42 -14.58 -41.32 13.36
N ALA A 43 -14.63 -40.11 12.79
CA ALA A 43 -15.85 -39.56 12.21
C ALA A 43 -15.51 -38.51 11.15
N ALA A 44 -16.09 -38.67 9.96
CA ALA A 44 -15.87 -37.87 8.77
C ALA A 44 -16.10 -36.36 9.01
N GLY A 45 -15.02 -35.59 9.03
CA GLY A 45 -15.03 -34.14 9.10
C GLY A 45 -15.13 -33.53 7.71
N THR A 46 -16.21 -32.79 7.46
CA THR A 46 -16.29 -31.75 6.43
C THR A 46 -15.06 -30.86 6.54
N ALA A 47 -14.21 -30.87 5.51
CA ALA A 47 -13.09 -29.96 5.37
C ALA A 47 -13.62 -28.53 5.38
N GLY A 48 -13.57 -27.89 6.55
CA GLY A 48 -13.61 -26.44 6.65
C GLY A 48 -12.46 -25.91 5.80
N SER A 49 -12.79 -25.11 4.79
CA SER A 49 -11.83 -24.47 3.90
C SER A 49 -10.86 -23.66 4.75
N ALA A 50 -9.68 -24.24 5.02
CA ALA A 50 -8.52 -23.51 5.50
C ALA A 50 -8.25 -22.42 4.45
N HIS A 51 -8.73 -21.21 4.71
CA HIS A 51 -8.45 -20.07 3.85
C HIS A 51 -6.94 -19.92 3.85
N SER A 52 -6.30 -20.17 2.71
CA SER A 52 -4.92 -19.75 2.54
C SER A 52 -4.86 -18.26 2.88
N PRO A 53 -3.85 -17.81 3.66
CA PRO A 53 -3.78 -16.42 4.10
C PRO A 53 -3.89 -15.52 2.87
N ALA A 54 -4.79 -14.54 2.93
CA ALA A 54 -5.05 -13.66 1.79
C ALA A 54 -3.74 -12.99 1.40
N GLN A 55 -3.42 -12.94 0.09
CA GLN A 55 -2.23 -12.24 -0.35
C GLN A 55 -2.46 -10.74 -0.16
N VAL A 56 -1.59 -10.09 0.62
CA VAL A 56 -1.74 -8.66 0.97
C VAL A 56 -0.82 -7.77 0.15
N ILE A 57 -1.36 -6.66 -0.37
CA ILE A 57 -0.58 -5.54 -0.91
C ILE A 57 -0.55 -4.42 0.13
N VAL A 58 0.64 -3.98 0.53
CA VAL A 58 0.79 -2.88 1.48
C VAL A 58 1.38 -1.66 0.78
N SER A 59 0.62 -0.58 0.70
CA SER A 59 1.06 0.68 0.08
C SER A 59 1.13 1.80 1.11
N ARG A 60 2.30 2.42 1.20
CA ARG A 60 2.57 3.63 1.98
C ARG A 60 2.01 4.88 1.29
N GLN A 61 1.57 5.92 2.03
CA GLN A 61 1.22 7.26 1.55
C GLN A 61 0.45 7.24 0.22
N LEU A 62 -0.79 6.75 0.25
CA LEU A 62 -1.60 6.59 -0.95
C LEU A 62 -2.77 7.56 -0.94
N GLY A 63 -2.97 8.30 -2.02
CA GLY A 63 -4.13 9.19 -2.14
C GLY A 63 -3.94 10.31 -3.16
N THR A 64 -4.78 11.33 -3.10
CA THR A 64 -4.72 12.51 -3.96
C THR A 64 -4.39 13.74 -3.13
N GLN A 65 -4.36 14.92 -3.76
CA GLN A 65 -4.26 16.18 -3.02
C GLN A 65 -5.42 16.40 -2.03
N GLN A 66 -6.56 15.73 -2.24
CA GLN A 66 -7.77 15.93 -1.44
C GLN A 66 -7.82 15.01 -0.20
N ARG A 67 -7.17 13.85 -0.26
CA ARG A 67 -7.12 12.86 0.82
C ARG A 67 -5.97 11.90 0.58
N ARG A 68 -5.14 11.66 1.59
CA ARG A 68 -3.98 10.75 1.54
C ARG A 68 -3.92 9.89 2.79
N TRP A 69 -4.00 8.58 2.62
CA TRP A 69 -3.87 7.59 3.68
C TRP A 69 -2.41 7.24 3.92
N ASP A 70 -2.03 7.09 5.18
CA ASP A 70 -0.66 6.72 5.54
C ASP A 70 -0.34 5.28 5.13
N THR A 71 -1.22 4.33 5.43
CA THR A 71 -1.04 2.92 5.04
C THR A 71 -2.33 2.36 4.46
N ILE A 72 -2.23 1.72 3.30
CA ILE A 72 -3.31 0.95 2.68
C ILE A 72 -2.90 -0.51 2.62
N VAL A 73 -3.75 -1.39 3.14
CA VAL A 73 -3.63 -2.84 2.98
C VAL A 73 -4.71 -3.31 2.02
N ILE A 74 -4.35 -4.12 1.03
CA ILE A 74 -5.29 -4.72 0.08
C ILE A 74 -5.21 -6.22 0.24
N GLU A 75 -6.27 -6.80 0.78
CA GLU A 75 -6.45 -8.24 0.76
C GLU A 75 -6.93 -8.64 -0.63
N CYS A 76 -6.17 -9.52 -1.27
CA CYS A 76 -6.41 -9.91 -2.65
C CYS A 76 -7.04 -11.30 -2.75
N ASP A 77 -7.81 -11.48 -3.80
CA ASP A 77 -8.12 -12.81 -4.30
C ASP A 77 -6.87 -13.41 -4.97
N PRO A 78 -6.35 -14.57 -4.56
CA PRO A 78 -5.12 -15.13 -5.13
C PRO A 78 -5.21 -15.36 -6.64
N GLU A 79 -6.33 -15.90 -7.13
CA GLU A 79 -6.53 -16.14 -8.57
C GLU A 79 -6.68 -14.82 -9.33
N GLY A 80 -7.50 -13.90 -8.81
CA GLY A 80 -7.65 -12.56 -9.38
C GLY A 80 -6.32 -11.79 -9.43
N LEU A 81 -5.49 -11.88 -8.38
CA LEU A 81 -4.18 -11.23 -8.33
C LEU A 81 -3.20 -11.87 -9.31
N ALA A 82 -3.20 -13.20 -9.44
CA ALA A 82 -2.42 -13.88 -10.46
C ALA A 82 -2.83 -13.45 -11.88
N ALA A 83 -4.13 -13.35 -12.16
CA ALA A 83 -4.64 -12.81 -13.42
C ALA A 83 -4.27 -11.33 -13.61
N ARG A 84 -4.25 -10.53 -12.53
CA ARG A 84 -3.83 -9.12 -12.59
C ARG A 84 -2.36 -9.00 -12.96
N ARG A 85 -1.49 -9.90 -12.50
CA ARG A 85 -0.05 -9.90 -12.87
C ARG A 85 0.19 -10.04 -14.36
N GLU A 86 -0.70 -10.70 -15.10
CA GLU A 86 -0.60 -10.81 -16.56
C GLU A 86 -0.72 -9.47 -17.31
N PHE A 87 -1.21 -8.41 -16.65
CA PHE A 87 -1.23 -7.05 -17.18
C PHE A 87 0.07 -6.27 -16.92
N GLY A 88 1.04 -6.89 -16.24
CA GLY A 88 2.32 -6.31 -15.87
C GLY A 88 2.34 -5.77 -14.43
N ASP A 89 3.51 -5.31 -14.03
CA ASP A 89 3.88 -4.80 -12.71
C ASP A 89 3.46 -3.35 -12.44
N ARG A 90 3.25 -2.57 -13.51
CA ARG A 90 2.88 -1.17 -13.44
C ARG A 90 1.38 -0.96 -13.18
N THR A 91 1.04 0.12 -12.48
CA THR A 91 -0.33 0.61 -12.31
C THR A 91 -1.07 0.70 -13.64
N ILE A 92 -2.32 0.24 -13.70
CA ILE A 92 -3.27 0.60 -14.76
C ILE A 92 -3.99 1.87 -14.28
N ASP A 93 -3.51 3.01 -14.75
CA ASP A 93 -3.99 4.33 -14.31
C ASP A 93 -5.40 4.65 -14.81
N GLY A 94 -5.94 5.80 -14.38
CA GLY A 94 -7.30 6.24 -14.70
C GLY A 94 -7.60 6.41 -16.18
N ASP A 95 -6.59 6.62 -17.03
CA ASP A 95 -6.77 6.68 -18.48
C ASP A 95 -6.84 5.27 -19.09
N LEU A 96 -6.11 4.32 -18.52
CA LEU A 96 -6.00 2.96 -19.04
C LEU A 96 -7.10 2.03 -18.50
N LEU A 97 -7.59 2.27 -17.29
CA LEU A 97 -8.55 1.38 -16.64
C LEU A 97 -9.88 1.25 -17.40
N PRO A 98 -10.52 2.33 -17.90
CA PRO A 98 -11.73 2.20 -18.72
C PRO A 98 -11.49 1.40 -19.99
N LEU A 99 -10.34 1.60 -20.64
CA LEU A 99 -9.96 0.87 -21.84
C LEU A 99 -9.79 -0.64 -21.56
N VAL A 100 -9.08 -0.99 -20.50
CA VAL A 100 -8.80 -2.39 -20.15
C VAL A 100 -10.07 -3.14 -19.71
N ARG A 101 -10.97 -2.47 -18.99
CA ARG A 101 -12.23 -3.07 -18.54
C ARG A 101 -13.25 -3.25 -19.65
N HIS A 102 -13.34 -2.28 -20.57
CA HIS A 102 -14.44 -2.21 -21.53
C HIS A 102 -14.05 -2.54 -22.98
N ALA A 103 -12.77 -2.77 -23.28
CA ALA A 103 -12.41 -3.29 -24.60
C ALA A 103 -13.18 -4.59 -24.89
N PRO A 104 -13.74 -4.75 -26.10
CA PRO A 104 -14.55 -5.92 -26.45
C PRO A 104 -13.70 -7.13 -26.77
N ARG A 105 -14.30 -8.33 -26.73
CA ARG A 105 -13.62 -9.58 -27.14
C ARG A 105 -13.28 -9.60 -28.63
N GLU A 106 -14.14 -8.99 -29.43
CA GLU A 106 -13.95 -8.83 -30.87
C GLU A 106 -13.47 -7.43 -31.22
N TRP A 107 -12.95 -7.25 -32.43
CA TRP A 107 -12.55 -5.93 -32.91
C TRP A 107 -13.76 -5.00 -33.05
N ALA A 108 -13.71 -3.83 -32.42
CA ALA A 108 -14.72 -2.79 -32.58
C ALA A 108 -14.10 -1.40 -32.59
N TYR A 109 -14.77 -0.45 -33.25
CA TYR A 109 -14.35 0.94 -33.23
C TYR A 109 -14.43 1.50 -31.80
N TYR A 110 -13.35 2.11 -31.32
CA TYR A 110 -13.23 2.45 -29.90
C TYR A 110 -14.34 3.37 -29.37
N ARG A 111 -14.93 4.24 -30.22
CA ARG A 111 -16.03 5.11 -29.81
C ARG A 111 -17.35 4.40 -29.64
N ASP A 112 -17.52 3.27 -30.33
CA ASP A 112 -18.73 2.46 -30.23
C ASP A 112 -18.60 1.43 -29.09
N ALA A 113 -17.37 1.07 -28.75
CA ALA A 113 -17.05 0.03 -27.77
C ALA A 113 -16.92 0.53 -26.33
N LEU A 114 -16.40 1.74 -26.12
CA LEU A 114 -16.13 2.26 -24.78
C LEU A 114 -17.32 3.08 -24.25
N PRO A 115 -17.73 2.89 -23.00
CA PRO A 115 -18.63 3.82 -22.32
C PRO A 115 -17.94 5.17 -22.09
N ASP A 116 -18.60 6.10 -21.40
CA ASP A 116 -17.92 7.33 -20.93
C ASP A 116 -16.67 6.94 -20.11
N PRO A 117 -15.46 7.33 -20.56
CA PRO A 117 -14.24 6.95 -19.88
C PRO A 117 -14.01 7.74 -18.58
N GLY A 118 -14.83 8.77 -18.28
CA GLY A 118 -14.66 9.61 -17.10
C GLY A 118 -13.53 10.64 -17.23
N TYR A 119 -13.10 10.91 -18.47
CA TYR A 119 -12.13 11.96 -18.84
C TYR A 119 -12.35 12.41 -20.31
N PRO A 120 -11.81 13.55 -20.75
CA PRO A 120 -12.10 14.08 -22.09
C PRO A 120 -11.70 13.12 -23.24
N TRP A 121 -12.64 12.87 -24.16
CA TRP A 121 -12.48 11.95 -25.31
C TRP A 121 -11.23 12.19 -26.19
N ARG A 122 -10.68 13.41 -26.19
CA ARG A 122 -9.44 13.75 -26.91
C ARG A 122 -8.24 12.92 -26.45
N TYR A 123 -8.21 12.48 -25.19
CA TYR A 123 -7.12 11.70 -24.62
C TYR A 123 -7.25 10.19 -24.84
N VAL A 124 -8.43 9.70 -25.27
CA VAL A 124 -8.68 8.26 -25.45
C VAL A 124 -7.76 7.63 -26.49
N ARG A 125 -7.44 8.35 -27.57
CA ARG A 125 -6.51 7.84 -28.60
C ARG A 125 -5.10 7.65 -28.04
N GLU A 126 -4.63 8.58 -27.22
CA GLU A 126 -3.34 8.48 -26.54
C GLU A 126 -3.34 7.30 -25.55
N ALA A 127 -4.41 7.15 -24.77
CA ALA A 127 -4.59 6.00 -23.87
C ALA A 127 -4.58 4.67 -24.63
N ILE A 128 -5.22 4.56 -25.80
CA ILE A 128 -5.17 3.37 -26.66
C ILE A 128 -3.75 3.08 -27.13
N HIS A 129 -2.99 4.12 -27.51
CA HIS A 129 -1.61 3.94 -27.93
C HIS A 129 -0.71 3.49 -26.78
N ARG A 130 -0.81 4.12 -25.60
CA ARG A 130 -0.12 3.72 -24.37
C ARG A 130 -0.50 2.29 -23.95
N GLY A 131 -1.78 1.97 -23.91
CA GLY A 131 -2.31 0.67 -23.51
C GLY A 131 -1.86 -0.45 -24.44
N ALA A 132 -1.89 -0.24 -25.76
CA ALA A 132 -1.39 -1.22 -26.72
C ALA A 132 0.14 -1.39 -26.66
N ALA A 133 0.90 -0.30 -26.46
CA ALA A 133 2.35 -0.37 -26.29
C ALA A 133 2.74 -1.14 -25.02
N ARG A 134 1.93 -1.04 -23.96
CA ARG A 134 2.05 -1.86 -22.73
C ARG A 134 1.49 -3.28 -22.89
N GLY A 135 0.93 -3.62 -24.04
CA GLY A 135 0.32 -4.92 -24.29
C GLY A 135 -0.95 -5.21 -23.48
N LEU A 136 -1.66 -4.18 -23.00
CA LEU A 136 -2.91 -4.31 -22.22
C LEU A 136 -4.14 -4.59 -23.09
N VAL A 137 -4.14 -4.02 -24.30
CA VAL A 137 -5.17 -4.24 -25.33
C VAL A 137 -4.50 -4.38 -26.69
N ASP A 138 -5.22 -4.96 -27.64
CA ASP A 138 -4.85 -4.88 -29.06
C ASP A 138 -5.45 -3.63 -29.69
N LYS A 139 -4.71 -3.04 -30.64
CA LYS A 139 -5.19 -1.96 -31.50
C LYS A 139 -4.91 -2.28 -32.96
N ARG A 140 -5.80 -1.87 -33.86
CA ARG A 140 -5.53 -1.85 -35.30
C ARG A 140 -6.17 -0.63 -35.95
N LYS A 141 -5.72 -0.31 -37.16
CA LYS A 141 -6.33 0.71 -38.00
C LYS A 141 -7.14 0.02 -39.11
N ASN A 142 -8.41 0.41 -39.25
CA ASN A 142 -9.30 -0.03 -40.32
C ASN A 142 -9.83 1.22 -41.03
N GLY A 143 -9.25 1.57 -42.18
CA GLY A 143 -9.50 2.86 -42.82
C GLY A 143 -9.13 4.04 -41.91
N ASN A 144 -10.11 4.88 -41.56
CA ASN A 144 -9.95 6.00 -40.63
C ASN A 144 -10.33 5.67 -39.18
N ARG A 145 -10.74 4.42 -38.89
CA ARG A 145 -11.16 3.97 -37.56
C ARG A 145 -10.02 3.28 -36.83
N ILE A 146 -9.91 3.58 -35.54
CA ILE A 146 -9.05 2.84 -34.61
C ILE A 146 -9.95 1.80 -33.95
N GLU A 147 -9.68 0.54 -34.22
CA GLU A 147 -10.38 -0.56 -33.56
C GLU A 147 -9.54 -1.09 -32.41
N ILE A 148 -10.22 -1.48 -31.34
CA ILE A 148 -9.61 -2.06 -30.15
C ILE A 148 -10.19 -3.45 -29.91
N ARG A 149 -9.39 -4.29 -29.27
CA ARG A 149 -9.81 -5.62 -28.82
C ARG A 149 -9.12 -5.94 -27.51
N ARG A 150 -9.84 -6.56 -26.58
CA ARG A 150 -9.34 -7.03 -25.30
C ARG A 150 -8.47 -8.26 -25.49
N LYS A 151 -7.31 -8.29 -24.82
CA LYS A 151 -6.44 -9.47 -24.78
C LYS A 151 -6.87 -10.49 -23.74
N ARG A 152 -7.29 -10.00 -22.56
CA ARG A 152 -7.73 -10.81 -21.42
C ARG A 152 -8.73 -10.01 -20.57
N PRO A 153 -9.69 -10.66 -19.87
CA PRO A 153 -10.60 -9.96 -18.97
C PRO A 153 -9.84 -9.27 -17.83
N TYR A 154 -10.27 -8.07 -17.45
CA TYR A 154 -9.79 -7.45 -16.22
C TYR A 154 -10.37 -8.23 -15.03
N PRO A 155 -9.54 -8.74 -14.10
CA PRO A 155 -9.99 -9.60 -13.02
C PRO A 155 -10.61 -8.78 -11.89
N ASP A 156 -11.47 -9.44 -11.11
CA ASP A 156 -11.85 -8.96 -9.79
C ASP A 156 -10.84 -9.52 -8.78
N TRP A 157 -9.86 -8.71 -8.42
CA TRP A 157 -8.68 -9.16 -7.67
C TRP A 157 -8.59 -8.60 -6.25
N VAL A 158 -9.47 -7.67 -5.92
CA VAL A 158 -9.51 -6.97 -4.62
C VAL A 158 -10.65 -7.56 -3.81
N ARG A 159 -10.33 -8.12 -2.63
CA ARG A 159 -11.34 -8.55 -1.66
C ARG A 159 -11.70 -7.42 -0.72
N ARG A 160 -10.69 -6.82 -0.10
CA ARG A 160 -10.85 -5.73 0.88
C ARG A 160 -9.74 -4.69 0.71
N ILE A 161 -10.08 -3.45 1.02
CA ILE A 161 -9.17 -2.31 1.16
C ILE A 161 -9.28 -1.84 2.60
N VAL A 162 -8.16 -1.81 3.31
CA VAL A 162 -8.09 -1.33 4.69
C VAL A 162 -7.23 -0.08 4.71
N ALA A 163 -7.72 0.97 5.36
CA ALA A 163 -6.99 2.20 5.59
C ALA A 163 -6.50 2.27 7.03
N ILE A 164 -5.22 2.58 7.22
CA ILE A 164 -4.59 2.76 8.52
C ILE A 164 -3.94 4.15 8.55
N GLU A 165 -4.37 4.98 9.50
CA GLU A 165 -3.76 6.28 9.80
C GLU A 165 -2.76 6.15 10.94
N ASN A 166 -1.55 6.68 10.73
CA ASN A 166 -0.44 6.48 11.66
C ASN A 166 -0.22 7.73 12.51
N LYS A 167 -0.38 7.60 13.83
CA LYS A 167 -0.15 8.67 14.81
C LYS A 167 0.61 8.11 16.01
N PRO A 168 1.95 7.91 15.92
CA PRO A 168 2.73 7.36 17.02
C PRO A 168 2.55 8.14 18.32
N ASP A 169 2.61 9.48 18.23
CA ASP A 169 2.44 10.42 19.34
C ASP A 169 1.06 11.09 19.25
N LEU A 170 0.02 10.41 19.73
CA LEU A 170 -1.34 10.95 19.68
C LEU A 170 -1.60 11.99 20.78
N ASP A 171 -1.10 13.21 20.59
CA ASP A 171 -1.43 14.34 21.46
C ASP A 171 -2.86 14.86 21.24
N ALA A 172 -3.32 15.77 22.11
CA ALA A 172 -4.69 16.28 22.06
C ALA A 172 -5.02 17.07 20.78
N SER A 173 -4.04 17.77 20.22
CA SER A 173 -4.21 18.57 18.99
C SER A 173 -4.20 17.69 17.75
N ALA A 174 -3.32 16.68 17.73
CA ALA A 174 -3.26 15.66 16.69
C ALA A 174 -4.56 14.86 16.63
N ALA A 175 -5.12 14.50 17.80
CA ALA A 175 -6.39 13.79 17.88
C ALA A 175 -7.56 14.58 17.25
N ALA A 176 -7.68 15.88 17.52
CA ALA A 176 -8.76 16.69 16.95
C ALA A 176 -8.71 16.73 15.41
N ALA A 177 -7.54 16.97 14.83
CA ALA A 177 -7.37 16.99 13.36
C ALA A 177 -7.54 15.61 12.72
N LEU A 178 -7.26 14.54 13.47
CA LEU A 178 -7.42 13.16 13.02
C LEU A 178 -8.89 12.71 13.01
N SER A 179 -9.71 13.19 13.96
CA SER A 179 -11.15 12.84 14.00
C SER A 179 -11.84 13.18 12.68
N ASP A 180 -11.63 14.40 12.16
CA ASP A 180 -12.20 14.84 10.88
C ASP A 180 -11.78 13.92 9.71
N GLN A 181 -10.55 13.38 9.74
CA GLN A 181 -10.04 12.48 8.69
C GLN A 181 -10.67 11.09 8.78
N LEU A 182 -10.81 10.55 10.00
CA LEU A 182 -11.44 9.26 10.23
C LEU A 182 -12.94 9.32 9.94
N GLU A 183 -13.63 10.39 10.36
CA GLU A 183 -15.04 10.65 10.02
C GLU A 183 -15.23 10.67 8.51
N HIS A 184 -14.38 11.41 7.80
CA HIS A 184 -14.42 11.46 6.34
C HIS A 184 -14.25 10.08 5.69
N ASP A 185 -13.33 9.25 6.19
CA ASP A 185 -13.09 7.92 5.63
C ASP A 185 -14.24 6.95 5.91
N VAL A 186 -14.80 7.00 7.11
CA VAL A 186 -15.99 6.22 7.51
C VAL A 186 -17.18 6.62 6.65
N GLU A 187 -17.47 7.92 6.52
CA GLU A 187 -18.58 8.44 5.73
C GLU A 187 -18.45 8.11 4.24
N THR A 188 -17.24 8.22 3.67
CA THR A 188 -17.03 7.89 2.26
C THR A 188 -17.01 6.41 1.98
N ALA A 189 -16.67 5.58 2.98
CA ALA A 189 -16.57 4.12 2.89
C ALA A 189 -15.85 3.67 1.61
N LEU A 190 -14.71 4.31 1.30
CA LEU A 190 -13.83 3.87 0.21
C LEU A 190 -12.98 2.67 0.64
N ALA A 191 -12.70 2.53 1.93
CA ALA A 191 -12.13 1.34 2.55
C ALA A 191 -13.26 0.49 3.18
N ASP A 192 -13.00 -0.80 3.35
CA ASP A 192 -13.86 -1.74 4.08
C ASP A 192 -13.66 -1.60 5.60
N GLU A 193 -12.47 -1.17 6.02
CA GLU A 193 -12.14 -0.86 7.42
C GLU A 193 -11.20 0.35 7.49
N VAL A 194 -11.35 1.11 8.57
CA VAL A 194 -10.51 2.26 8.91
C VAL A 194 -9.90 2.01 10.28
N TRP A 195 -8.60 2.21 10.40
CA TRP A 195 -7.84 1.98 11.62
C TRP A 195 -6.97 3.19 11.97
N LEU A 196 -6.81 3.41 13.27
CA LEU A 196 -5.81 4.29 13.84
C LEU A 196 -4.67 3.43 14.42
N ALA A 197 -3.43 3.69 14.02
CA ALA A 197 -2.23 3.08 14.58
C ALA A 197 -1.45 4.07 15.45
N THR A 198 -1.24 3.72 16.72
CA THR A 198 -0.48 4.53 17.70
C THR A 198 0.70 3.78 18.29
N GLY A 199 1.65 4.50 18.87
CA GLY A 199 2.71 3.90 19.68
C GLY A 199 2.17 3.56 21.08
N ARG A 200 2.69 2.50 21.69
CA ARG A 200 2.40 2.15 23.08
C ARG A 200 2.94 3.22 24.01
N THR A 201 2.10 3.73 24.91
CA THR A 201 2.50 4.78 25.86
C THR A 201 2.93 4.22 27.22
N GLY A 202 2.51 2.99 27.54
CA GLY A 202 2.72 2.37 28.86
C GLY A 202 1.72 2.83 29.92
N GLU A 203 0.73 3.63 29.55
CA GLU A 203 -0.40 3.98 30.41
C GLU A 203 -1.36 2.79 30.59
N SER A 204 -2.16 2.80 31.66
CA SER A 204 -3.13 1.71 31.91
C SER A 204 -4.26 1.63 30.88
N ILE A 205 -4.53 2.74 30.21
CA ILE A 205 -5.48 2.86 29.10
C ILE A 205 -4.78 3.73 28.06
N GLU A 206 -4.66 3.26 26.83
CA GLU A 206 -4.00 4.03 25.78
C GLU A 206 -4.77 5.33 25.49
N PRO A 207 -4.09 6.48 25.34
CA PRO A 207 -4.73 7.77 25.13
C PRO A 207 -5.71 7.80 23.96
N ALA A 208 -5.48 7.00 22.92
CA ALA A 208 -6.36 6.84 21.77
C ALA A 208 -7.78 6.40 22.16
N LEU A 209 -7.92 5.52 23.16
CA LEU A 209 -9.21 5.01 23.64
C LEU A 209 -10.01 6.03 24.45
N LEU A 210 -9.35 7.10 24.92
CA LEU A 210 -9.99 8.16 25.69
C LEU A 210 -10.46 9.33 24.82
N ARG A 211 -10.15 9.32 23.52
CA ARG A 211 -10.53 10.38 22.58
C ARG A 211 -11.84 10.07 21.89
N GLN A 212 -12.48 11.12 21.39
CA GLN A 212 -13.66 11.00 20.54
C GLN A 212 -13.19 10.78 19.10
N PHE A 213 -13.49 9.60 18.56
CA PHE A 213 -13.32 9.21 17.17
C PHE A 213 -14.59 8.45 16.73
N PRO A 214 -14.82 8.27 15.42
CA PRO A 214 -15.88 7.40 14.93
C PRO A 214 -15.78 6.01 15.57
N VAL A 215 -16.90 5.49 16.06
CA VAL A 215 -16.94 4.16 16.73
C VAL A 215 -16.63 3.02 15.76
N GLU A 216 -16.78 3.28 14.47
CA GLU A 216 -16.45 2.38 13.37
C GLU A 216 -14.95 2.22 13.16
N ALA A 217 -14.12 3.16 13.62
CA ALA A 217 -12.67 3.10 13.44
C ALA A 217 -12.00 2.19 14.48
N GLY A 218 -11.17 1.25 14.01
CA GLY A 218 -10.35 0.38 14.84
C GLY A 218 -9.14 1.09 15.44
N VAL A 219 -8.55 0.53 16.50
CA VAL A 219 -7.31 1.04 17.12
C VAL A 219 -6.29 -0.08 17.24
N LEU A 220 -5.11 0.14 16.65
CA LEU A 220 -3.91 -0.68 16.77
C LEU A 220 -2.87 0.07 17.59
N THR A 221 -2.30 -0.60 18.58
CA THR A 221 -1.17 -0.07 19.34
C THR A 221 0.08 -0.89 19.08
N PHE A 222 1.17 -0.20 18.80
CA PHE A 222 2.45 -0.79 18.45
C PHE A 222 3.50 -0.54 19.51
N ASP A 223 4.19 -1.60 19.89
CA ASP A 223 5.44 -1.50 20.61
C ASP A 223 6.56 -2.04 19.74
N PHE A 224 7.29 -1.11 19.13
CA PHE A 224 8.46 -1.45 18.34
C PHE A 224 9.74 -1.38 19.18
N GLU A 225 9.71 -0.88 20.41
CA GLU A 225 10.86 -0.73 21.31
C GLU A 225 10.95 -1.94 22.27
N GLY A 226 11.40 -3.08 21.74
CA GLY A 226 11.59 -4.30 22.53
C GLY A 226 12.89 -4.35 23.32
N GLU A 227 13.06 -5.39 24.15
CA GLU A 227 14.27 -5.64 24.96
C GLU A 227 15.56 -5.71 24.10
N ASP A 228 15.45 -6.19 22.85
CA ASP A 228 16.54 -6.28 21.87
C ASP A 228 16.73 -5.01 21.01
N GLY A 229 16.02 -3.93 21.34
CA GLY A 229 15.96 -2.68 20.57
C GLY A 229 14.82 -2.64 19.55
N LEU A 230 14.91 -1.72 18.57
CA LEU A 230 13.83 -1.53 17.61
C LEU A 230 13.56 -2.76 16.73
N GLY A 231 12.34 -3.29 16.83
CA GLY A 231 11.87 -4.52 16.22
C GLY A 231 10.61 -4.36 15.38
N VAL A 232 10.39 -5.25 14.42
CA VAL A 232 9.09 -5.41 13.74
C VAL A 232 8.89 -6.88 13.38
N ASP A 233 8.01 -7.52 14.14
CA ASP A 233 7.59 -8.91 13.96
C ASP A 233 6.08 -8.98 13.66
N ALA A 234 5.55 -10.17 13.40
CA ALA A 234 4.16 -10.35 12.96
C ALA A 234 3.14 -10.03 14.07
N ASP A 235 3.55 -10.15 15.32
CA ASP A 235 2.80 -9.93 16.56
C ASP A 235 3.04 -8.54 17.18
N ALA A 236 3.73 -7.63 16.48
CA ALA A 236 4.08 -6.30 16.99
C ALA A 236 2.87 -5.36 17.24
N ALA A 237 1.67 -5.75 16.79
CA ALA A 237 0.44 -4.97 16.98
C ALA A 237 -0.46 -5.60 18.04
N THR A 238 -0.99 -4.77 18.93
CA THR A 238 -2.13 -5.10 19.79
C THR A 238 -3.39 -4.43 19.24
N VAL A 239 -4.49 -5.18 19.18
CA VAL A 239 -5.81 -4.64 18.84
C VAL A 239 -6.48 -4.16 20.12
N ASP A 240 -6.54 -2.84 20.29
CA ASP A 240 -7.21 -2.23 21.44
C ASP A 240 -8.70 -1.96 21.17
N TRP A 241 -9.07 -1.78 19.89
CA TRP A 241 -10.45 -1.64 19.44
C TRP A 241 -10.63 -2.23 18.05
N LEU A 242 -11.67 -3.04 17.87
CA LEU A 242 -12.00 -3.64 16.57
C LEU A 242 -12.82 -2.67 15.71
N PRO A 243 -12.49 -2.50 14.42
CA PRO A 243 -13.26 -1.66 13.52
C PRO A 243 -14.61 -2.30 13.21
N SER A 244 -15.54 -1.47 12.76
CA SER A 244 -16.73 -1.95 12.05
C SER A 244 -16.41 -2.12 10.56
N THR A 245 -16.96 -3.18 9.95
CA THR A 245 -16.91 -3.33 8.50
C THR A 245 -17.85 -2.31 7.85
N LEU A 246 -17.30 -1.48 6.98
CA LEU A 246 -18.04 -0.49 6.18
C LEU A 246 -18.64 -1.16 4.92
N ASP A 247 -19.71 -0.57 4.38
CA ASP A 247 -20.31 -1.03 3.12
C ASP A 247 -19.86 -0.14 1.93
N PRO A 248 -18.81 -0.54 1.18
CA PRO A 248 -18.37 0.21 0.01
C PRO A 248 -19.29 0.03 -1.22
N ALA A 249 -20.21 -0.94 -1.20
CA ALA A 249 -21.15 -1.18 -2.29
C ALA A 249 -22.39 -0.29 -2.18
N ALA A 250 -22.75 0.14 -0.96
CA ALA A 250 -23.76 1.16 -0.75
C ALA A 250 -23.28 2.53 -1.25
N GLY A 251 -24.14 3.20 -2.04
CA GLY A 251 -23.96 4.63 -2.34
C GLY A 251 -24.06 5.47 -1.07
N GLY A 252 -23.32 6.58 -1.02
CA GLY A 252 -23.37 7.55 0.07
C GLY A 252 -23.70 8.96 -0.44
N GLU A 253 -23.73 9.93 0.47
CA GLU A 253 -24.02 11.32 0.13
C GLU A 253 -23.01 11.90 -0.87
N ARG A 254 -21.72 11.57 -0.67
CA ARG A 254 -20.63 12.12 -1.49
C ARG A 254 -20.45 11.39 -2.82
N PHE A 255 -20.61 10.07 -2.84
CA PHE A 255 -20.35 9.23 -4.00
C PHE A 255 -21.39 8.12 -4.13
N ASP A 256 -21.92 7.94 -5.34
CA ASP A 256 -22.72 6.76 -5.68
C ASP A 256 -21.87 5.47 -5.71
N SER A 257 -22.55 4.33 -5.80
CA SER A 257 -21.91 3.01 -5.77
C SER A 257 -20.97 2.76 -6.95
N ASP A 258 -21.31 3.22 -8.15
CA ASP A 258 -20.49 3.03 -9.36
C ASP A 258 -19.18 3.81 -9.26
N GLU A 259 -19.25 5.04 -8.76
CA GLU A 259 -18.10 5.89 -8.58
C GLU A 259 -17.24 5.44 -7.38
N LYS A 260 -17.83 4.93 -6.28
CA LYS A 260 -17.07 4.24 -5.22
C LYS A 260 -16.31 3.05 -5.77
N ALA A 261 -16.98 2.17 -6.53
CA ALA A 261 -16.35 1.01 -7.15
C ALA A 261 -15.23 1.41 -8.13
N ARG A 262 -15.39 2.50 -8.87
CA ARG A 262 -14.34 3.06 -9.73
C ARG A 262 -13.16 3.57 -8.91
N ARG A 263 -13.38 4.38 -7.86
CA ARG A 263 -12.31 4.90 -7.00
C ARG A 263 -11.55 3.79 -6.30
N ARG A 264 -12.23 2.78 -5.78
CA ARG A 264 -11.62 1.60 -5.14
C ARG A 264 -10.67 0.85 -6.07
N ARG A 265 -11.09 0.62 -7.33
CA ARG A 265 -10.19 0.04 -8.35
C ARG A 265 -8.97 0.91 -8.62
N LEU A 266 -9.12 2.24 -8.64
CA LEU A 266 -7.99 3.15 -8.84
C LEU A 266 -7.04 3.16 -7.64
N ILE A 267 -7.57 3.12 -6.41
CA ILE A 267 -6.77 2.96 -5.18
C ILE A 267 -5.95 1.67 -5.28
N ALA A 268 -6.60 0.56 -5.62
CA ALA A 268 -5.95 -0.73 -5.72
C ALA A 268 -4.88 -0.80 -6.81
N GLU A 269 -5.17 -0.30 -8.02
CA GLU A 269 -4.21 -0.23 -9.11
C GLU A 269 -2.99 0.64 -8.79
N ARG A 270 -3.20 1.74 -8.06
CA ARG A 270 -2.11 2.61 -7.61
C ARG A 270 -1.26 1.94 -6.54
N ALA A 271 -1.87 1.28 -5.55
CA ALA A 271 -1.15 0.50 -4.55
C ALA A 271 -0.31 -0.60 -5.20
N TYR A 272 -0.89 -1.36 -6.14
CA TYR A 272 -0.20 -2.43 -6.86
C TYR A 272 1.06 -1.94 -7.60
N GLY A 273 0.96 -0.83 -8.33
CA GLY A 273 2.08 -0.32 -9.12
C GLY A 273 3.08 0.54 -8.35
N LYS A 274 2.65 1.25 -7.29
CA LYS A 274 3.58 1.86 -6.32
C LYS A 274 4.40 0.77 -5.60
N GLY A 275 3.77 -0.38 -5.42
CA GLY A 275 4.34 -1.57 -4.85
C GLY A 275 4.49 -1.50 -3.33
N TRP A 276 5.08 -2.55 -2.78
CA TRP A 276 5.19 -2.78 -1.36
C TRP A 276 6.20 -1.82 -0.73
N ARG A 277 5.70 -0.86 0.06
CA ARG A 277 6.52 0.06 0.87
C ARG A 277 7.70 0.74 0.18
N SER A 278 7.43 1.40 -0.94
CA SER A 278 8.44 2.28 -1.54
C SER A 278 8.49 3.63 -0.80
N PHE A 279 9.70 4.04 -0.42
CA PHE A 279 9.99 5.39 0.10
C PHE A 279 10.98 6.17 -0.76
N THR A 280 11.48 5.59 -1.86
CA THR A 280 12.49 6.24 -2.73
C THR A 280 11.94 7.42 -3.52
N GLU A 281 10.62 7.54 -3.61
CA GLU A 281 9.94 8.68 -4.26
C GLU A 281 9.95 9.93 -3.37
N THR A 282 9.92 9.76 -2.05
CA THR A 282 9.85 10.84 -1.05
C THR A 282 11.18 11.09 -0.34
N THR A 283 12.21 10.34 -0.69
CA THR A 283 13.57 10.45 -0.10
C THR A 283 14.59 10.79 -1.18
N ARG A 284 15.83 11.05 -0.76
CA ARG A 284 16.92 11.46 -1.68
C ARG A 284 18.01 10.40 -1.78
N PRO A 285 17.75 9.25 -2.42
CA PRO A 285 18.79 8.23 -2.63
C PRO A 285 19.94 8.75 -3.50
N ASP A 286 19.76 9.86 -4.23
CA ASP A 286 20.80 10.54 -5.01
C ASP A 286 21.74 11.44 -4.17
N CYS A 287 21.53 11.52 -2.86
CA CYS A 287 22.39 12.25 -1.94
C CYS A 287 23.51 11.34 -1.42
N ARG A 288 24.77 11.82 -1.38
CA ARG A 288 25.91 11.06 -0.82
C ARG A 288 25.75 10.68 0.65
N TRP A 289 24.89 11.40 1.37
CA TRP A 289 24.62 11.20 2.79
C TRP A 289 23.44 10.25 3.02
N PHE A 290 22.80 9.78 1.96
CA PHE A 290 21.73 8.81 2.05
C PHE A 290 22.31 7.43 2.39
N ASP A 291 21.72 6.79 3.40
CA ASP A 291 21.99 5.39 3.73
C ASP A 291 20.67 4.71 4.14
N VAL A 292 20.68 3.39 4.28
CA VAL A 292 19.54 2.62 4.79
C VAL A 292 20.00 1.79 5.97
N GLU A 293 19.34 1.98 7.10
CA GLU A 293 19.56 1.16 8.28
C GLU A 293 18.53 0.05 8.37
N ARG A 294 18.96 -1.11 8.86
CA ARG A 294 18.10 -2.25 9.12
C ARG A 294 17.57 -2.16 10.54
N VAL A 295 16.25 -2.12 10.67
CA VAL A 295 15.53 -2.14 11.96
C VAL A 295 14.80 -3.47 12.03
N SER A 296 15.41 -4.47 12.67
CA SER A 296 14.98 -5.88 12.63
C SER A 296 14.67 -6.37 11.19
N ARG A 297 13.40 -6.58 10.85
CA ARG A 297 12.95 -7.02 9.52
C ARG A 297 12.64 -5.84 8.57
N GLY A 298 12.60 -4.62 9.09
CA GLY A 298 12.39 -3.35 8.39
C GLY A 298 13.66 -2.70 7.85
N LEU A 299 13.47 -1.69 7.00
CA LEU A 299 14.52 -0.84 6.45
C LEU A 299 14.07 0.62 6.56
N VAL A 300 14.91 1.48 7.12
CA VAL A 300 14.63 2.90 7.32
C VAL A 300 15.72 3.74 6.64
N PRO A 301 15.37 4.79 5.88
CA PRO A 301 16.34 5.64 5.24
C PRO A 301 16.88 6.66 6.24
N VAL A 302 18.21 6.79 6.32
CA VAL A 302 18.88 7.75 7.22
C VAL A 302 19.66 8.79 6.43
N CYS A 303 19.99 9.90 7.10
CA CYS A 303 20.83 10.96 6.57
C CYS A 303 22.10 11.08 7.43
N GLY A 304 23.24 10.66 6.88
CA GLY A 304 24.54 10.74 7.57
C GLY A 304 24.96 12.17 7.95
N ALA A 305 24.53 13.19 7.18
CA ALA A 305 24.80 14.59 7.53
C ALA A 305 24.00 15.08 8.74
N LYS A 306 22.82 14.51 8.98
CA LYS A 306 21.94 14.87 10.11
C LYS A 306 22.01 13.88 11.27
N GLY A 307 22.56 12.70 11.04
CA GLY A 307 22.66 11.61 12.02
C GLY A 307 21.33 11.00 12.44
N ARG A 308 20.28 11.11 11.61
CA ARG A 308 18.91 10.62 11.91
C ARG A 308 18.12 10.21 10.66
N CYS A 309 16.91 9.70 10.86
CA CYS A 309 16.01 9.29 9.78
C CYS A 309 15.72 10.44 8.80
N GLN A 310 15.54 10.13 7.51
CA GLN A 310 15.16 11.16 6.53
C GLN A 310 13.73 11.63 6.75
N ASN A 311 13.54 12.93 6.86
CA ASN A 311 12.23 13.57 6.79
C ASN A 311 12.12 14.33 5.46
N GLU A 312 11.00 14.19 4.74
CA GLU A 312 10.73 14.92 3.49
C GLU A 312 10.88 16.44 3.66
N ALA A 313 10.47 17.00 4.80
CA ALA A 313 10.57 18.43 5.07
C ALA A 313 12.02 18.94 5.11
N GLU A 314 12.96 18.13 5.61
CA GLU A 314 14.35 18.54 5.80
C GLU A 314 15.30 17.98 4.73
N CYS A 315 14.97 16.82 4.19
CA CYS A 315 15.76 16.09 3.19
C CYS A 315 15.19 16.24 1.77
N GLY A 316 14.20 17.10 1.56
CA GLY A 316 13.61 17.37 0.25
C GLY A 316 14.51 18.17 -0.71
N SER A 317 13.89 18.76 -1.73
CA SER A 317 14.60 19.51 -2.80
C SER A 317 15.36 20.74 -2.30
N ARG A 318 15.02 21.27 -1.12
CA ARG A 318 15.63 22.47 -0.51
C ARG A 318 16.62 22.14 0.61
N CYS A 319 17.01 20.88 0.77
CA CYS A 319 17.95 20.46 1.81
C CYS A 319 19.32 21.18 1.65
N GLY A 320 19.70 21.99 2.63
CA GLY A 320 20.98 22.71 2.63
C GLY A 320 22.21 21.82 2.78
N SER A 321 22.03 20.59 3.27
CA SER A 321 23.08 19.57 3.38
C SER A 321 23.11 18.61 2.18
N PHE A 322 22.29 18.84 1.16
CA PHE A 322 22.26 17.97 0.00
C PHE A 322 23.58 18.06 -0.77
N GLU A 323 24.22 16.91 -0.94
CA GLU A 323 25.37 16.75 -1.81
C GLU A 323 25.08 15.57 -2.75
N PRO A 324 25.11 15.76 -4.07
CA PRO A 324 24.88 14.65 -4.99
C PRO A 324 25.96 13.59 -4.83
N GLU A 325 25.62 12.34 -5.13
CA GLU A 325 26.60 11.27 -5.21
C GLU A 325 27.80 11.66 -6.11
N PRO A 326 29.05 11.49 -5.64
CA PRO A 326 30.23 11.70 -6.46
C PRO A 326 30.19 10.85 -7.74
N PRO A 327 30.43 11.42 -8.94
CA PRO A 327 30.37 10.67 -10.20
C PRO A 327 31.22 9.40 -10.22
N GLN A 328 32.40 9.47 -9.58
CA GLN A 328 33.33 8.35 -9.43
C GLN A 328 32.79 7.15 -8.63
N TRP A 329 31.68 7.30 -7.89
CA TRP A 329 31.04 6.16 -7.21
C TRP A 329 30.25 5.29 -8.18
N ARG A 330 29.69 5.88 -9.25
CA ARG A 330 28.86 5.17 -10.23
C ARG A 330 29.66 4.21 -11.11
N THR A 331 30.97 4.39 -11.15
CA THR A 331 31.91 3.59 -11.95
C THR A 331 32.54 2.44 -11.16
N LYS A 332 32.20 2.26 -9.87
CA LYS A 332 32.82 1.25 -9.00
C LYS A 332 32.35 -0.19 -9.27
N GLY A 333 31.40 -0.39 -10.18
CA GLY A 333 30.84 -1.70 -10.51
C GLY A 333 30.06 -2.33 -9.34
N TRP A 334 29.73 -3.61 -9.46
CA TRP A 334 28.97 -4.35 -8.44
C TRP A 334 29.66 -4.32 -7.06
N PRO A 335 28.93 -4.12 -5.94
CA PRO A 335 27.47 -4.07 -5.80
C PRO A 335 26.85 -2.65 -5.90
N VAL A 336 27.64 -1.63 -6.27
CA VAL A 336 27.22 -0.21 -6.33
C VAL A 336 27.26 0.32 -7.77
N GLU A 337 27.01 -0.54 -8.75
CA GLU A 337 26.96 -0.13 -10.15
C GLU A 337 25.86 0.94 -10.32
N GLY A 338 26.21 2.09 -10.92
CA GLY A 338 25.31 3.23 -11.00
C GLY A 338 25.24 4.11 -9.73
N GLY A 339 25.94 3.72 -8.64
CA GLY A 339 26.04 4.46 -7.38
C GLY A 339 25.23 3.82 -6.23
N PRO A 340 25.53 4.15 -4.96
CA PRO A 340 24.82 3.61 -3.79
C PRO A 340 23.30 3.78 -3.85
N GLY A 341 22.80 4.93 -4.29
CA GLY A 341 21.40 5.27 -4.44
C GLY A 341 20.68 4.42 -5.48
N GLN A 342 21.36 4.10 -6.58
CA GLN A 342 20.86 3.13 -7.55
C GLN A 342 20.78 1.73 -6.92
N GLY A 343 21.83 1.31 -6.21
CA GLY A 343 21.84 0.04 -5.47
C GLY A 343 20.71 -0.07 -4.43
N VAL A 344 20.38 1.01 -3.74
CA VAL A 344 19.23 1.05 -2.80
C VAL A 344 17.91 0.92 -3.54
N ARG A 345 17.72 1.64 -4.66
CA ARG A 345 16.49 1.53 -5.46
C ARG A 345 16.28 0.09 -5.94
N GLU A 346 17.33 -0.55 -6.44
CA GLU A 346 17.32 -1.95 -6.88
C GLU A 346 17.09 -2.92 -5.70
N LEU A 347 17.68 -2.65 -4.53
CA LEU A 347 17.42 -3.45 -3.33
C LEU A 347 15.95 -3.41 -2.95
N LEU A 348 15.36 -2.22 -2.91
CA LEU A 348 13.94 -2.04 -2.57
C LEU A 348 13.04 -2.62 -3.66
N GLU A 349 13.42 -2.52 -4.94
CA GLU A 349 12.74 -3.17 -6.05
C GLU A 349 12.73 -4.69 -5.93
N ARG A 350 13.88 -5.32 -5.70
CA ARG A 350 13.96 -6.78 -5.46
C ARG A 350 13.18 -7.21 -4.22
N ARG A 351 13.08 -6.35 -3.20
CA ARG A 351 12.20 -6.63 -2.04
C ARG A 351 10.73 -6.58 -2.44
N ARG A 352 10.33 -5.60 -3.25
CA ARG A 352 8.96 -5.53 -3.79
C ARG A 352 8.62 -6.73 -4.65
N GLU A 353 9.53 -7.16 -5.52
CA GLU A 353 9.34 -8.35 -6.37
C GLU A 353 9.19 -9.62 -5.54
N ARG A 354 10.03 -9.83 -4.52
CA ARG A 354 9.90 -10.97 -3.61
C ARG A 354 8.62 -10.98 -2.77
N ALA A 355 8.02 -9.82 -2.53
CA ALA A 355 6.72 -9.74 -1.85
C ALA A 355 5.54 -9.97 -2.80
N ARG A 356 5.78 -9.83 -4.12
CA ARG A 356 4.80 -10.16 -5.16
C ARG A 356 4.80 -11.67 -5.40
N ASP A 357 5.94 -12.32 -5.52
CA ASP A 357 6.02 -13.77 -5.69
C ASP A 357 5.44 -14.51 -4.48
#